data_AF-A0A1G8E4Z8-F1
#
_entry.id   AF-A0A1G8E4Z8-F1
#
_cell.length_a   1.000
_cell.length_b   1.000
_cell.length_c   1.000
_cell.angle_alpha   90.00
_cell.angle_beta   90.00
_cell.angle_gamma   90.00
#
_symmetry.space_group_name_H-M   'P 1'
#
loop_
_entity.id
_entity.type
_entity.pdbx_description
1 polymer ?
#
loop_
_entity_poly.entity_id
_entity_poly.type
_entity_poly.pdbx_seq_one_letter_code
_entity_poly.pdbx_strand_id
1 'polypeptide(L)'
;MNRKILFLFLFQVTVLKSYAQLQTYYHKIESVSNNEKSATRLFQRIDSIKQTRQPHDSKVTTYFNRDVDFGYKHQRINVIFNGSNRYYVNLLTMGDSILISSVCYDNSFFGDPLYDKLNKRENHPKIDTTKVLQYLKRRNDFYKSSKNIEDLVKELNLYKMYAFYCGDASPKTKMGEYIDELVKNRDIKKLKNLLFSFCCEEQAYGVAGIKTLQKKNVKIPVEIIRIASYVNDRKSELITCSGCIVGIISTDY
;
A
#
# COMPACT_ATOMS: atom_id res chain seq x y z
N MET A 1 -40.46 25.50 -16.39
CA MET A 1 -39.55 24.37 -16.09
C MET A 1 -39.79 23.92 -14.65
N ASN A 2 -40.13 22.65 -14.42
CA ASN A 2 -40.49 22.14 -13.10
C ASN A 2 -39.26 22.21 -12.15
N ARG A 3 -39.42 22.75 -10.93
CA ARG A 3 -38.31 22.93 -9.96
C ARG A 3 -37.52 21.63 -9.73
N LYS A 4 -38.20 20.47 -9.74
CA LYS A 4 -37.54 19.16 -9.63
C LYS A 4 -36.61 18.83 -10.80
N ILE A 5 -36.98 19.25 -12.02
CA ILE A 5 -36.17 19.06 -13.23
C ILE A 5 -34.94 19.98 -13.20
N LEU A 6 -35.09 21.23 -12.75
CA LEU A 6 -33.97 22.16 -12.58
C LEU A 6 -32.97 21.66 -11.52
N PHE A 7 -33.45 21.11 -10.40
CA PHE A 7 -32.60 20.51 -9.37
C PHE A 7 -31.85 19.27 -9.88
N LEU A 8 -32.52 18.38 -10.62
CA LEU A 8 -31.88 17.22 -11.26
C LEU A 8 -30.81 17.65 -12.26
N PHE A 9 -31.07 18.69 -13.07
CA PHE A 9 -30.10 19.20 -14.04
C PHE A 9 -28.89 19.85 -13.37
N LEU A 10 -29.10 20.67 -12.33
CA LEU A 10 -28.02 21.27 -11.54
C LEU A 10 -27.17 20.21 -10.85
N PHE A 11 -27.81 19.16 -10.32
CA PHE A 11 -27.11 18.03 -9.71
C PHE A 11 -26.29 17.23 -10.73
N GLN A 12 -26.81 17.00 -11.94
CA GLN A 12 -26.06 16.33 -13.01
C GLN A 12 -24.84 17.17 -13.45
N VAL A 13 -24.98 18.48 -13.57
CA VAL A 13 -23.87 19.38 -13.95
C VAL A 13 -22.78 19.43 -12.88
N THR A 14 -23.12 19.41 -11.59
CA THR A 14 -22.11 19.41 -10.52
C THR A 14 -21.35 18.07 -10.45
N VAL A 15 -22.05 16.94 -10.61
CA VAL A 15 -21.43 15.61 -10.65
C VAL A 15 -20.51 15.44 -11.86
N LEU A 16 -20.89 15.95 -13.03
CA LEU A 16 -20.03 15.89 -14.22
C LEU A 16 -18.78 16.77 -14.07
N LYS A 17 -18.91 17.96 -13.47
CA LYS A 17 -17.76 18.85 -13.22
C LYS A 17 -16.76 18.25 -12.23
N SER A 18 -17.23 17.62 -11.16
CA SER A 18 -16.34 16.97 -10.18
C SER A 18 -15.60 15.78 -10.79
N TYR A 19 -16.28 14.96 -11.59
CA TYR A 19 -15.65 13.83 -12.29
C TYR A 19 -14.60 14.28 -13.32
N ALA A 20 -14.88 15.31 -14.12
CA ALA A 20 -13.92 15.85 -15.09
C ALA A 20 -12.67 16.44 -14.41
N GLN A 21 -12.86 17.13 -13.28
CA GLN A 21 -11.76 17.67 -12.48
C GLN A 21 -10.88 16.55 -11.90
N LEU A 22 -11.51 15.48 -11.44
CA LEU A 22 -10.83 14.31 -10.90
C LEU A 22 -9.89 13.65 -11.93
N GLN A 23 -10.40 13.39 -13.14
CA GLN A 23 -9.63 12.83 -14.25
C GLN A 23 -8.48 13.76 -14.67
N THR A 24 -8.73 15.07 -14.68
CA THR A 24 -7.70 16.05 -15.04
C THR A 24 -6.49 15.99 -14.11
N TYR A 25 -6.68 15.88 -12.80
CA TYR A 25 -5.57 15.77 -11.86
C TYR A 25 -4.88 14.42 -11.92
N TYR A 26 -5.64 13.34 -12.10
CA TYR A 26 -5.08 12.01 -12.31
C TYR A 26 -4.06 12.03 -13.44
N HIS A 27 -4.46 12.50 -14.63
CA HIS A 27 -3.57 12.58 -15.79
C HIS A 27 -2.38 13.53 -15.59
N LYS A 28 -2.53 14.60 -14.80
CA LYS A 28 -1.39 15.47 -14.46
C LYS A 28 -0.37 14.75 -13.57
N ILE A 29 -0.83 14.08 -12.52
CA ILE A 29 0.05 13.31 -11.61
C ILE A 29 0.69 12.16 -12.37
N GLU A 30 -0.08 11.44 -13.17
CA GLU A 30 0.38 10.35 -14.03
C GLU A 30 1.42 10.84 -15.05
N SER A 31 1.17 11.94 -15.74
CA SER A 31 2.13 12.52 -16.69
C SER A 31 3.45 12.90 -16.02
N VAL A 32 3.42 13.50 -14.82
CA VAL A 32 4.65 13.79 -14.08
C VAL A 32 5.35 12.49 -13.66
N SER A 33 4.60 11.53 -13.11
CA SER A 33 5.13 10.22 -12.68
C SER A 33 5.80 9.46 -13.83
N ASN A 34 5.22 9.54 -15.03
CA ASN A 34 5.74 8.90 -16.24
C ASN A 34 6.95 9.62 -16.85
N ASN A 35 7.24 10.85 -16.46
CA ASN A 35 8.39 11.58 -17.01
C ASN A 35 9.58 11.62 -16.06
N GLU A 36 9.32 11.64 -14.76
CA GLU A 36 10.38 11.74 -13.76
C GLU A 36 11.13 10.40 -13.57
N LYS A 37 12.40 10.53 -13.18
CA LYS A 37 13.28 9.41 -12.81
C LYS A 37 13.81 9.53 -11.38
N SER A 38 13.63 10.70 -10.76
CA SER A 38 14.06 11.04 -9.41
C SER A 38 12.83 11.14 -8.51
N ALA A 39 12.84 10.43 -7.38
CA ALA A 39 11.75 10.48 -6.40
C ALA A 39 11.60 11.88 -5.81
N THR A 40 12.71 12.55 -5.55
CA THR A 40 12.74 13.93 -5.05
C THR A 40 12.14 14.91 -6.05
N ARG A 41 12.54 14.85 -7.34
CA ARG A 41 11.99 15.71 -8.39
C ARG A 41 10.52 15.41 -8.65
N LEU A 42 10.13 14.13 -8.63
CA LEU A 42 8.73 13.72 -8.75
C LEU A 42 7.89 14.35 -7.65
N PHE A 43 8.31 14.25 -6.39
CA PHE A 43 7.63 14.89 -5.27
C PHE A 43 7.49 16.40 -5.49
N GLN A 44 8.58 17.10 -5.80
CA GLN A 44 8.57 18.56 -6.03
C GLN A 44 7.63 18.97 -7.16
N ARG A 45 7.62 18.23 -8.27
CA ARG A 45 6.73 18.52 -9.40
C ARG A 45 5.28 18.25 -9.06
N ILE A 46 4.96 17.17 -8.34
CA ILE A 46 3.60 16.92 -7.87
C ILE A 46 3.17 18.01 -6.89
N ASP A 47 4.05 18.43 -5.98
CA ASP A 47 3.80 19.52 -5.03
C ASP A 47 3.46 20.84 -5.76
N SER A 48 4.15 21.11 -6.87
CA SER A 48 3.90 22.29 -7.72
C SER A 48 2.54 22.28 -8.45
N ILE A 49 1.84 21.14 -8.52
CA ILE A 49 0.51 21.04 -9.14
C ILE A 49 -0.58 21.66 -8.23
N LYS A 50 -0.29 21.86 -6.93
CA LYS A 50 -1.25 22.41 -5.95
C LYS A 50 -1.91 23.70 -6.47
N GLN A 51 -3.23 23.80 -6.30
CA GLN A 51 -3.97 24.98 -6.71
C GLN A 51 -3.76 26.17 -5.77
N THR A 52 -3.73 27.37 -6.35
CA THR A 52 -3.74 28.67 -5.65
C THR A 52 -5.15 29.16 -5.33
N ARG A 53 -6.21 28.37 -5.56
CA ARG A 53 -7.61 28.78 -5.35
C ARG A 53 -8.29 27.95 -4.25
N GLN A 54 -9.13 28.61 -3.46
CA GLN A 54 -9.77 28.05 -2.26
C GLN A 54 -10.76 26.90 -2.56
N PRO A 55 -10.92 25.93 -1.62
CA PRO A 55 -10.21 25.83 -0.34
C PRO A 55 -8.76 25.32 -0.49
N HIS A 56 -7.86 25.89 0.33
CA HIS A 56 -6.41 25.64 0.34
C HIS A 56 -6.01 24.37 1.11
N ASP A 57 -6.76 23.29 0.98
CA ASP A 57 -6.51 22.03 1.67
C ASP A 57 -5.81 20.99 0.77
N SER A 58 -5.17 21.48 -0.29
CA SER A 58 -4.31 20.66 -1.14
C SER A 58 -2.99 20.35 -0.43
N LYS A 59 -2.67 19.07 -0.25
CA LYS A 59 -1.49 18.61 0.48
C LYS A 59 -0.80 17.49 -0.29
N VAL A 60 0.53 17.57 -0.40
CA VAL A 60 1.37 16.47 -0.88
C VAL A 60 2.29 16.08 0.26
N THR A 61 2.31 14.80 0.60
CA THR A 61 3.08 14.26 1.72
C THR A 61 3.64 12.91 1.37
N THR A 62 4.85 12.63 1.84
CA THR A 62 5.33 11.25 1.91
C THR A 62 4.52 10.53 2.98
N TYR A 63 3.75 9.52 2.56
CA TYR A 63 2.94 8.70 3.46
C TYR A 63 3.80 7.67 4.18
N PHE A 64 4.72 7.02 3.46
CA PHE A 64 5.80 6.22 4.04
C PHE A 64 7.00 6.18 3.09
N ASN A 65 8.18 5.86 3.63
CA ASN A 65 9.40 5.61 2.88
C ASN A 65 10.19 4.49 3.56
N ARG A 66 9.92 3.25 3.15
CA ARG A 66 10.33 2.06 3.89
C ARG A 66 11.19 1.15 3.05
N ASP A 67 12.16 0.49 3.67
CA ASP A 67 12.88 -0.59 3.01
C ASP A 67 11.91 -1.71 2.65
N VAL A 68 11.99 -2.21 1.43
CA VAL A 68 11.30 -3.43 1.00
C VAL A 68 12.28 -4.60 1.03
N ASP A 69 13.46 -4.43 0.45
CA ASP A 69 14.44 -5.51 0.38
C ASP A 69 15.76 -4.97 -0.17
N PHE A 70 16.91 -5.46 0.34
CA PHE A 70 18.23 -5.27 -0.30
C PHE A 70 18.62 -3.81 -0.65
N GLY A 71 18.18 -2.83 0.15
CA GLY A 71 18.40 -1.39 -0.10
C GLY A 71 17.40 -0.75 -1.06
N TYR A 72 16.46 -1.52 -1.61
CA TYR A 72 15.31 -1.00 -2.35
C TYR A 72 14.23 -0.53 -1.38
N LYS A 73 13.64 0.63 -1.68
CA LYS A 73 12.60 1.25 -0.87
C LYS A 73 11.28 1.35 -1.60
N HIS A 74 10.19 1.13 -0.85
CA HIS A 74 8.84 1.46 -1.26
C HIS A 74 8.48 2.82 -0.67
N GLN A 75 8.23 3.78 -1.54
CA GLN A 75 7.77 5.10 -1.16
C GLN A 75 6.33 5.26 -1.62
N ARG A 76 5.48 5.81 -0.76
CA ARG A 76 4.13 6.22 -1.14
C ARG A 76 3.99 7.71 -0.90
N ILE A 77 3.64 8.43 -1.95
CA ILE A 77 3.30 9.84 -1.87
C ILE A 77 1.77 9.93 -1.83
N ASN A 78 1.23 10.58 -0.80
CA ASN A 78 -0.18 10.93 -0.69
C ASN A 78 -0.38 12.35 -1.22
N VAL A 79 -1.31 12.50 -2.17
CA VAL A 79 -1.67 13.75 -2.83
C VAL A 79 -3.15 13.99 -2.58
N ILE A 80 -3.47 15.02 -1.80
CA ILE A 80 -4.83 15.46 -1.55
C ILE A 80 -5.01 16.77 -2.32
N PHE A 81 -6.00 16.85 -3.20
CA PHE A 81 -6.41 18.08 -3.87
C PHE A 81 -7.83 18.46 -3.50
N ASN A 82 -8.02 19.72 -3.11
CA ASN A 82 -9.31 20.29 -2.70
C ASN A 82 -9.99 19.47 -1.58
N GLY A 83 -9.19 18.94 -0.64
CA GLY A 83 -9.63 18.26 0.60
C GLY A 83 -10.23 16.88 0.43
N SER A 84 -10.71 16.58 -0.77
CA SER A 84 -11.54 15.40 -1.06
C SER A 84 -10.89 14.46 -2.08
N ASN A 85 -10.13 14.97 -3.04
CA ASN A 85 -9.53 14.12 -4.08
C ASN A 85 -8.20 13.57 -3.61
N ARG A 86 -8.14 12.27 -3.27
CA ARG A 86 -6.93 11.63 -2.77
C ARG A 86 -6.32 10.71 -3.83
N TYR A 87 -5.03 10.90 -4.06
CA TYR A 87 -4.23 10.08 -4.96
C TYR A 87 -3.01 9.55 -4.23
N TYR A 88 -2.58 8.35 -4.60
CA TYR A 88 -1.35 7.77 -4.14
C TYR A 88 -0.41 7.53 -5.32
N VAL A 89 0.85 7.91 -5.17
CA VAL A 89 1.92 7.51 -6.07
C VAL A 89 2.79 6.50 -5.34
N ASN A 90 2.78 5.26 -5.81
CA ASN A 90 3.58 4.16 -5.27
C ASN A 90 4.85 4.01 -6.08
N LEU A 91 5.99 4.00 -5.41
CA LEU A 91 7.30 3.93 -6.03
C LEU A 91 8.09 2.74 -5.50
N LEU A 92 8.79 2.04 -6.40
CA LEU A 92 9.96 1.25 -6.04
C LEU A 92 11.20 2.06 -6.39
N THR A 93 12.10 2.25 -5.42
CA THR A 93 13.28 3.11 -5.58
C THR A 93 14.56 2.42 -5.13
N MET A 94 15.69 2.85 -5.70
CA MET A 94 17.04 2.55 -5.23
C MET A 94 17.79 3.87 -5.13
N GLY A 95 18.10 4.30 -3.90
CA GLY A 95 18.46 5.70 -3.65
C GLY A 95 17.32 6.63 -4.09
N ASP A 96 17.65 7.65 -4.88
CA ASP A 96 16.67 8.59 -5.45
C ASP A 96 16.11 8.12 -6.80
N SER A 97 16.64 7.05 -7.40
CA SER A 97 16.19 6.54 -8.70
C SER A 97 14.88 5.78 -8.58
N ILE A 98 13.90 6.16 -9.40
CA ILE A 98 12.62 5.46 -9.57
C ILE A 98 12.80 4.29 -10.54
N LEU A 99 12.40 3.10 -10.10
CA LEU A 99 12.38 1.89 -10.91
C LEU A 99 10.97 1.51 -11.35
N ILE A 100 9.99 1.75 -10.46
CA ILE A 100 8.57 1.62 -10.74
C ILE A 100 7.89 2.85 -10.19
N SER A 101 6.95 3.41 -10.93
CA SER A 101 5.97 4.36 -10.42
C SER A 101 4.57 3.97 -10.86
N SER A 102 3.62 3.92 -9.94
CA SER A 102 2.20 3.73 -10.23
C SER A 102 1.35 4.75 -9.51
N VAL A 103 0.34 5.28 -10.20
CA VAL A 103 -0.63 6.21 -9.63
C VAL A 103 -1.93 5.48 -9.35
N CYS A 104 -2.54 5.74 -8.20
CA CYS A 104 -3.82 5.21 -7.79
C CYS A 104 -4.70 6.35 -7.29
N TYR A 105 -5.98 6.29 -7.60
CA TYR A 105 -6.98 7.18 -7.03
C TYR A 105 -7.74 6.47 -5.90
N ASP A 106 -7.93 7.15 -4.77
CA ASP A 106 -8.67 6.65 -3.62
C ASP A 106 -9.85 7.57 -3.32
N ASN A 107 -11.07 7.08 -3.56
CA ASN A 107 -12.31 7.76 -3.19
C ASN A 107 -12.95 7.18 -1.92
N SER A 108 -12.27 6.28 -1.22
CA SER A 108 -12.83 5.64 -0.04
C SER A 108 -12.74 6.60 1.15
N PHE A 109 -13.86 7.28 1.41
CA PHE A 109 -14.03 8.09 2.62
C PHE A 109 -14.04 7.22 3.89
N PHE A 110 -14.25 5.91 3.74
CA PHE A 110 -14.12 4.88 4.75
C PHE A 110 -13.56 3.64 4.05
N GLY A 111 -12.48 3.05 4.59
CA GLY A 111 -11.63 2.04 3.93
C GLY A 111 -12.29 0.69 3.64
N ASP A 112 -13.35 0.68 2.84
CA ASP A 112 -14.05 -0.51 2.36
C ASP A 112 -13.58 -0.84 0.93
N PRO A 113 -13.19 -2.10 0.64
CA PRO A 113 -12.61 -2.52 -0.64
C PRO A 113 -13.65 -2.67 -1.76
N LEU A 114 -14.88 -2.18 -1.57
CA LEU A 114 -15.96 -2.21 -2.55
C LEU A 114 -15.63 -1.46 -3.86
N TYR A 115 -14.58 -0.63 -3.87
CA TYR A 115 -14.17 0.17 -5.02
C TYR A 115 -13.17 -0.50 -5.99
N ASP A 116 -12.80 -1.77 -5.78
CA ASP A 116 -11.99 -2.53 -6.75
C ASP A 116 -12.72 -2.77 -8.10
N LYS A 117 -14.04 -2.50 -8.18
CA LYS A 117 -14.87 -2.72 -9.40
C LYS A 117 -15.03 -1.50 -10.32
N LEU A 118 -14.91 -0.27 -9.81
CA LEU A 118 -14.93 0.95 -10.65
C LEU A 118 -13.52 1.45 -10.99
N ASN A 119 -12.53 1.01 -10.21
CA ASN A 119 -11.12 1.10 -10.54
C ASN A 119 -10.76 0.02 -11.58
N LYS A 120 -11.19 0.20 -12.84
CA LYS A 120 -10.23 -0.10 -13.91
C LYS A 120 -9.06 0.82 -13.63
N ARG A 121 -8.11 0.34 -12.83
CA ARG A 121 -6.86 1.03 -12.54
C ARG A 121 -6.26 1.26 -13.91
N GLU A 122 -6.37 2.47 -14.45
CA GLU A 122 -5.48 2.95 -15.51
C GLU A 122 -4.09 3.14 -14.89
N ASN A 123 -3.62 2.13 -14.18
CA ASN A 123 -2.28 2.08 -13.67
C ASN A 123 -1.43 1.78 -14.89
N HIS A 124 -0.83 2.82 -15.45
CA HIS A 124 0.19 2.72 -16.46
C HIS A 124 1.54 2.84 -15.77
N PRO A 125 2.01 1.77 -15.08
CA PRO A 125 3.26 1.88 -14.35
C PRO A 125 4.38 2.14 -15.34
N LYS A 126 5.18 3.17 -15.06
CA LYS A 126 6.47 3.31 -15.73
C LYS A 126 7.47 2.41 -15.04
N ILE A 127 8.16 1.61 -15.83
CA ILE A 127 9.02 0.54 -15.34
C ILE A 127 10.38 0.65 -16.03
N ASP A 128 11.44 0.77 -15.24
CA ASP A 128 12.81 0.49 -15.71
C ASP A 128 12.98 -1.04 -15.72
N THR A 129 12.51 -1.68 -16.81
CA THR A 129 12.37 -3.13 -16.90
C THR A 129 13.67 -3.86 -16.56
N THR A 130 14.81 -3.37 -17.02
CA THR A 130 16.12 -3.99 -16.74
C THR A 130 16.43 -4.01 -15.25
N LYS A 131 16.30 -2.87 -14.55
CA LYS A 131 16.59 -2.80 -13.11
C LYS A 131 15.56 -3.55 -12.28
N VAL A 132 14.30 -3.54 -12.69
CA VAL A 132 13.23 -4.28 -12.02
C VAL A 132 13.43 -5.79 -12.14
N LEU A 133 13.81 -6.29 -13.32
CA LEU A 133 14.12 -7.71 -13.49
C LEU A 133 15.34 -8.14 -12.66
N GLN A 134 16.35 -7.29 -12.51
CA GLN A 134 17.49 -7.55 -11.62
C GLN A 134 17.05 -7.65 -10.15
N TYR A 135 16.21 -6.72 -9.69
CA TYR A 135 15.61 -6.76 -8.36
C TYR A 135 14.81 -8.04 -8.13
N LEU A 136 13.89 -8.36 -9.05
CA LEU A 136 13.05 -9.56 -8.98
C LEU A 136 13.87 -10.84 -8.97
N LYS A 137 14.92 -10.93 -9.79
CA LYS A 137 15.82 -12.09 -9.79
C LYS A 137 16.45 -12.27 -8.41
N ARG A 138 17.11 -11.23 -7.87
CA ARG A 138 17.74 -11.30 -6.54
C ARG A 138 16.74 -11.69 -5.45
N ARG A 139 15.54 -11.13 -5.51
CA ARG A 139 14.49 -11.42 -4.55
C ARG A 139 13.98 -12.85 -4.66
N ASN A 140 13.62 -13.30 -5.86
CA ASN A 140 13.16 -14.67 -6.09
C ASN A 140 14.22 -15.69 -5.68
N ASP A 141 15.50 -15.41 -5.92
CA ASP A 141 16.62 -16.25 -5.49
C ASP A 141 16.71 -16.35 -3.94
N PHE A 142 16.48 -15.23 -3.23
CA PHE A 142 16.52 -15.18 -1.76
C PHE A 142 15.31 -15.82 -1.10
N TYR A 143 14.10 -15.50 -1.57
CA TYR A 143 12.84 -15.95 -1.01
C TYR A 143 12.41 -17.32 -1.55
N LYS A 144 13.06 -17.85 -2.60
CA LYS A 144 12.62 -19.05 -3.34
C LYS A 144 11.18 -18.91 -3.84
N SER A 145 10.90 -17.78 -4.47
CA SER A 145 9.61 -17.43 -5.08
C SER A 145 9.74 -17.29 -6.59
N SER A 146 8.60 -17.13 -7.28
CA SER A 146 8.51 -16.92 -8.72
C SER A 146 7.71 -15.65 -9.07
N LYS A 147 7.86 -14.60 -8.26
CA LYS A 147 7.13 -13.35 -8.41
C LYS A 147 7.56 -12.63 -9.69
N ASN A 148 6.61 -12.04 -10.39
CA ASN A 148 6.86 -11.29 -11.62
C ASN A 148 6.61 -9.77 -11.42
N ILE A 149 6.70 -9.00 -12.50
CA ILE A 149 6.48 -7.55 -12.50
C ILE A 149 5.03 -7.21 -12.13
N GLU A 150 4.06 -7.98 -12.60
CA GLU A 150 2.65 -7.78 -12.29
C GLU A 150 2.37 -7.97 -10.80
N ASP A 151 2.91 -9.04 -10.19
CA ASP A 151 2.83 -9.27 -8.74
C ASP A 151 3.42 -8.09 -7.96
N LEU A 152 4.59 -7.61 -8.38
CA LEU A 152 5.28 -6.49 -7.75
C LEU A 152 4.43 -5.22 -7.80
N VAL A 153 3.94 -4.84 -8.98
CA VAL A 153 3.07 -3.66 -9.13
C VAL A 153 1.80 -3.84 -8.31
N LYS A 154 1.16 -5.00 -8.37
CA LYS A 154 -0.07 -5.29 -7.62
C LYS A 154 0.15 -5.13 -6.12
N GLU A 155 1.21 -5.73 -5.58
CA GLU A 155 1.48 -5.77 -4.14
C GLU A 155 2.02 -4.43 -3.59
N LEU A 156 2.77 -3.66 -4.36
CA LEU A 156 3.14 -2.28 -3.98
C LEU A 156 1.91 -1.38 -3.87
N ASN A 157 0.89 -1.61 -4.71
CA ASN A 157 -0.35 -0.84 -4.66
C ASN A 157 -1.34 -1.35 -3.60
N LEU A 158 -1.03 -2.43 -2.88
CA LEU A 158 -1.89 -2.87 -1.78
C LEU A 158 -1.87 -1.83 -0.65
N TYR A 159 -3.05 -1.55 -0.12
CA TYR A 159 -3.21 -0.90 1.17
C TYR A 159 -3.68 -1.96 2.16
N LYS A 160 -2.79 -2.32 3.07
CA LYS A 160 -3.08 -3.20 4.20
C LYS A 160 -2.59 -2.53 5.47
N MET A 161 -3.28 -2.82 6.55
CA MET A 161 -2.95 -2.37 7.88
C MET A 161 -2.56 -3.57 8.73
N TYR A 162 -1.48 -3.44 9.48
CA TYR A 162 -1.00 -4.44 10.41
C TYR A 162 -1.60 -4.16 11.80
N ALA A 163 -2.44 -5.09 12.26
CA ALA A 163 -3.06 -5.08 13.57
C ALA A 163 -3.69 -6.45 13.82
N PHE A 164 -3.33 -7.13 14.91
CA PHE A 164 -4.06 -8.33 15.35
C PHE A 164 -5.39 -7.97 16.03
N TYR A 165 -5.48 -6.76 16.61
CA TYR A 165 -6.64 -6.22 17.31
C TYR A 165 -6.81 -4.74 16.94
N CYS A 166 -8.03 -4.25 16.77
CA CYS A 166 -8.31 -2.84 16.42
C CYS A 166 -9.75 -2.44 16.80
N GLY A 167 -9.94 -1.33 17.51
CA GLY A 167 -11.26 -0.75 17.86
C GLY A 167 -11.72 -0.97 19.31
N ASP A 168 -12.95 -0.52 19.60
CA ASP A 168 -13.60 -0.61 20.91
C ASP A 168 -13.70 -2.06 21.40
N ALA A 169 -13.29 -2.32 22.64
CA ALA A 169 -13.19 -3.66 23.25
C ALA A 169 -12.19 -4.62 22.56
N SER A 170 -11.33 -4.11 21.66
CA SER A 170 -10.27 -4.86 20.98
C SER A 170 -10.72 -6.17 20.30
N PRO A 171 -11.74 -6.14 19.42
CA PRO A 171 -12.03 -7.30 18.59
C PRO A 171 -10.81 -7.65 17.76
N LYS A 172 -10.54 -8.95 17.65
CA LYS A 172 -9.50 -9.47 16.78
C LYS A 172 -9.83 -9.06 15.36
N THR A 173 -8.82 -8.58 14.62
CA THR A 173 -9.03 -8.26 13.21
C THR A 173 -9.17 -9.55 12.40
N LYS A 174 -9.80 -9.47 11.22
CA LYS A 174 -9.85 -10.61 10.29
C LYS A 174 -8.48 -11.20 9.98
N MET A 175 -7.45 -10.35 9.89
CA MET A 175 -6.08 -10.82 9.70
C MET A 175 -5.51 -11.49 10.95
N GLY A 176 -5.80 -10.96 12.15
CA GLY A 176 -5.42 -11.63 13.40
C GLY A 176 -6.05 -13.02 13.53
N GLU A 177 -7.35 -13.14 13.26
CA GLU A 177 -8.07 -14.43 13.24
C GLU A 177 -7.46 -15.39 12.22
N TYR A 178 -7.19 -14.89 11.01
CA TYR A 178 -6.57 -15.68 9.96
C TYR A 178 -5.20 -16.22 10.39
N ILE A 179 -4.33 -15.40 10.98
CA ILE A 179 -3.01 -15.88 11.44
C ILE A 179 -3.13 -16.88 12.58
N ASP A 180 -4.05 -16.68 13.52
CA ASP A 180 -4.28 -17.64 14.59
C ASP A 180 -4.76 -19.00 14.05
N GLU A 181 -5.62 -19.00 13.03
CA GLU A 181 -6.05 -20.21 12.35
C GLU A 181 -4.86 -20.92 11.67
N LEU A 182 -4.00 -20.18 10.95
CA LEU A 182 -2.80 -20.75 10.34
C LEU A 182 -1.86 -21.35 11.38
N VAL A 183 -1.68 -20.68 12.53
CA VAL A 183 -0.85 -21.18 13.64
C VAL A 183 -1.46 -22.43 14.26
N LYS A 184 -2.77 -22.43 14.53
CA LYS A 184 -3.49 -23.59 15.09
C LYS A 184 -3.36 -24.80 14.18
N ASN A 185 -3.51 -24.60 12.87
CA ASN A 185 -3.42 -25.65 11.86
C ASN A 185 -1.98 -25.98 11.45
N ARG A 186 -0.98 -25.26 11.98
CA ARG A 186 0.45 -25.39 11.61
C ARG A 186 0.68 -25.24 10.10
N ASP A 187 -0.06 -24.36 9.45
CA ASP A 187 0.02 -24.13 8.00
C ASP A 187 1.24 -23.26 7.65
N ILE A 188 2.42 -23.89 7.73
CA ILE A 188 3.71 -23.27 7.43
C ILE A 188 3.76 -22.78 5.99
N LYS A 189 3.06 -23.44 5.05
CA LYS A 189 3.06 -23.06 3.63
C LYS A 189 2.39 -21.70 3.43
N LYS A 190 1.21 -21.47 4.03
CA LYS A 190 0.54 -20.17 3.92
C LYS A 190 1.31 -19.07 4.64
N LEU A 191 1.88 -19.35 5.82
CA LEU A 191 2.75 -18.40 6.52
C LEU A 191 3.99 -18.03 5.69
N LYS A 192 4.59 -19.01 5.01
CA LYS A 192 5.69 -18.78 4.06
C LYS A 192 5.27 -17.88 2.91
N ASN A 193 4.09 -18.07 2.34
CA ASN A 193 3.59 -17.21 1.26
C ASN A 193 3.42 -15.75 1.70
N LEU A 194 3.02 -15.49 2.95
CA LEU A 194 2.94 -14.13 3.49
C LEU A 194 4.30 -13.45 3.55
N LEU A 195 5.36 -14.18 3.92
CA LEU A 195 6.74 -13.66 3.93
C LEU A 195 7.22 -13.24 2.53
N PHE A 196 6.64 -13.82 1.48
CA PHE A 196 7.07 -13.60 0.09
C PHE A 196 6.47 -12.35 -0.52
N SER A 197 5.44 -11.78 0.09
CA SER A 197 4.79 -10.57 -0.37
C SER A 197 5.76 -9.38 -0.42
N PHE A 198 5.55 -8.46 -1.36
CA PHE A 198 6.18 -7.13 -1.36
C PHE A 198 5.49 -6.18 -0.35
N CYS A 199 4.29 -6.51 0.13
CA CYS A 199 3.59 -5.76 1.17
C CYS A 199 4.18 -6.09 2.54
N CYS A 200 4.82 -5.10 3.18
CA CYS A 200 5.50 -5.30 4.45
C CYS A 200 4.55 -5.73 5.57
N GLU A 201 3.27 -5.33 5.53
CA GLU A 201 2.25 -5.76 6.48
C GLU A 201 1.97 -7.26 6.38
N GLU A 202 1.85 -7.81 5.17
CA GLU A 202 1.71 -9.26 5.00
C GLU A 202 2.95 -10.00 5.51
N GLN A 203 4.14 -9.48 5.19
CA GLN A 203 5.38 -10.06 5.69
C GLN A 203 5.44 -10.05 7.23
N ALA A 204 4.99 -8.98 7.87
CA ALA A 204 4.94 -8.87 9.33
C ALA A 204 3.99 -9.91 9.95
N TYR A 205 2.80 -10.13 9.36
CA TYR A 205 1.91 -11.22 9.78
C TYR A 205 2.54 -12.60 9.60
N GLY A 206 3.24 -12.83 8.49
CA GLY A 206 4.02 -14.05 8.25
C GLY A 206 5.08 -14.28 9.35
N VAL A 207 5.85 -13.24 9.70
CA VAL A 207 6.85 -13.29 10.78
C VAL A 207 6.18 -13.62 12.11
N ALA A 208 5.09 -12.94 12.46
CA ALA A 208 4.36 -13.18 13.71
C ALA A 208 3.90 -14.65 13.81
N GLY A 209 3.27 -15.19 12.77
CA GLY A 209 2.82 -16.59 12.76
C GLY A 209 3.97 -17.59 12.87
N ILE A 210 5.09 -17.36 12.16
CA ILE A 210 6.29 -18.22 12.25
C ILE A 210 6.88 -18.18 13.67
N LYS A 211 7.02 -17.00 14.29
CA LYS A 211 7.50 -16.87 15.66
C LYS A 211 6.59 -17.58 16.66
N THR A 212 5.27 -17.48 16.50
CA THR A 212 4.32 -18.19 17.38
C THR A 212 4.46 -19.71 17.24
N LEU A 213 4.65 -20.24 16.02
CA LEU A 213 4.92 -21.66 15.81
C LEU A 213 6.25 -22.10 16.46
N GLN A 214 7.29 -21.27 16.40
CA GLN A 214 8.58 -21.54 17.08
C GLN A 214 8.40 -21.60 18.60
N LYS A 215 7.68 -20.65 19.20
CA LYS A 215 7.35 -20.66 20.64
C LYS A 215 6.60 -21.94 21.06
N LYS A 216 5.82 -22.52 20.15
CA LYS A 216 5.09 -23.79 20.34
C LYS A 216 5.91 -25.03 20.00
N ASN A 217 7.23 -24.91 19.81
CA ASN A 217 8.15 -26.00 19.45
C ASN A 217 7.76 -26.75 18.15
N VAL A 218 7.08 -26.09 17.22
CA VAL A 218 6.77 -26.67 15.91
C VAL A 218 8.03 -26.65 15.05
N LYS A 219 8.36 -27.79 14.42
CA LYS A 219 9.51 -27.89 13.51
C LYS A 219 9.25 -27.08 12.24
N ILE A 220 10.02 -26.03 12.01
CA ILE A 220 9.94 -25.18 10.82
C ILE A 220 11.24 -25.34 10.01
N PRO A 221 11.16 -25.45 8.67
CA PRO A 221 12.35 -25.45 7.81
C PRO A 221 13.25 -24.24 8.07
N VAL A 222 14.57 -24.50 8.20
CA VAL A 222 15.59 -23.47 8.48
C VAL A 222 15.55 -22.31 7.49
N GLU A 223 15.27 -22.60 6.22
CA GLU A 223 15.13 -21.58 5.19
C GLU A 223 14.02 -20.55 5.50
N ILE A 224 12.87 -21.00 6.02
CA ILE A 224 11.75 -20.13 6.36
C ILE A 224 12.10 -19.28 7.59
N ILE A 225 12.78 -19.88 8.57
CA ILE A 225 13.28 -19.16 9.75
C ILE A 225 14.27 -18.06 9.31
N ARG A 226 15.18 -18.37 8.39
CA ARG A 226 16.14 -17.40 7.84
C ARG A 226 15.42 -16.23 7.14
N ILE A 227 14.39 -16.52 6.35
CA ILE A 227 13.59 -15.49 5.67
C ILE A 227 12.82 -14.63 6.70
N ALA A 228 12.14 -15.26 7.66
CA ALA A 228 11.41 -14.54 8.70
C ALA A 228 12.33 -13.65 9.55
N SER A 229 13.53 -14.13 9.87
CA SER A 229 14.54 -13.35 10.61
C SER A 229 14.99 -12.15 9.78
N TYR A 230 15.35 -12.34 8.52
CA TYR A 230 15.71 -11.23 7.63
C TYR A 230 14.60 -10.18 7.51
N VAL A 231 13.35 -10.60 7.32
CA VAL A 231 12.20 -9.68 7.25
C VAL A 231 12.06 -8.88 8.54
N ASN A 232 12.19 -9.54 9.69
CA ASN A 232 12.15 -8.91 11.02
C ASN A 232 13.30 -7.91 11.23
N ASP A 233 14.51 -8.28 10.84
CA ASP A 233 15.74 -7.52 11.13
C ASP A 233 15.89 -6.30 10.23
N ARG A 234 15.23 -6.30 9.05
CA ARG A 234 15.10 -5.12 8.19
C ARG A 234 14.38 -3.96 8.88
N LYS A 235 13.54 -4.24 9.90
CA LYS A 235 12.83 -3.21 10.69
C LYS A 235 12.05 -2.19 9.84
N SER A 236 11.40 -2.67 8.78
CA SER A 236 10.62 -1.82 7.90
C SER A 236 9.42 -1.20 8.61
N GLU A 237 9.12 0.05 8.25
CA GLU A 237 7.91 0.75 8.66
C GLU A 237 6.66 -0.01 8.20
N LEU A 238 5.68 -0.13 9.10
CA LEU A 238 4.38 -0.76 8.85
C LEU A 238 3.27 0.28 9.03
N ILE A 239 2.24 0.19 8.20
CA ILE A 239 0.99 0.90 8.43
C ILE A 239 0.24 0.14 9.51
N THR A 240 0.10 0.72 10.70
CA THR A 240 -0.58 0.07 11.83
C THR A 240 -1.94 0.70 12.11
N CYS A 241 -2.86 -0.07 12.71
CA CYS A 241 -4.06 0.52 13.31
C CYS A 241 -3.64 1.26 14.57
N SER A 242 -3.87 2.57 14.65
CA SER A 242 -3.57 3.37 15.84
C SER A 242 -4.59 3.21 16.97
N GLY A 243 -5.59 2.33 16.80
CA GLY A 243 -6.74 2.21 17.70
C GLY A 243 -7.65 3.44 17.61
N CYS A 244 -8.95 3.22 17.56
CA CYS A 244 -9.90 4.26 17.90
C CYS A 244 -10.11 4.13 19.43
N ILE A 245 -9.41 4.96 20.23
CA ILE A 245 -9.54 5.07 21.70
C ILE A 245 -8.83 3.93 22.51
N VAL A 246 -8.37 4.30 23.71
CA VAL A 246 -7.51 3.53 24.63
C VAL A 246 -8.27 2.37 25.29
N GLY A 247 -7.73 1.15 25.23
CA GLY A 247 -8.22 -0.01 25.99
C GLY A 247 -7.07 -0.79 26.62
N ILE A 248 -7.28 -1.35 27.83
CA ILE A 248 -6.28 -2.10 28.59
C ILE A 248 -6.15 -3.51 27.99
N ILE A 249 -4.93 -3.93 27.66
CA ILE A 249 -4.61 -5.25 27.10
C ILE A 249 -3.67 -5.99 28.08
N SER A 250 -3.99 -7.24 28.41
CA SER A 250 -3.05 -8.18 29.04
C SER A 250 -2.04 -8.66 27.99
N THR A 251 -0.75 -8.50 28.29
CA THR A 251 0.37 -8.72 27.36
C THR A 251 0.94 -10.14 27.36
N ASP A 252 0.14 -11.16 27.70
CA ASP A 252 0.63 -12.53 27.73
C ASP A 252 0.60 -13.17 26.31
N TYR A 253 1.57 -12.82 25.45
CA TYR A 253 1.78 -13.41 24.10
C TYR A 253 3.24 -13.80 23.79
#